data_AF-A0AA35UTN0-F1
#
_entry.id   AF-A0AA35UTN0-F1
#
_cell.length_a   1.000
_cell.length_b   1.000
_cell.length_c   1.000
_cell.angle_alpha   90.00
_cell.angle_beta   90.00
_cell.angle_gamma   90.00
#
_symmetry.space_group_name_H-M   'P 1'
#
loop_
_entity.id
_entity.type
_entity.pdbx_description
1 polymer ?
#
loop_
_entity_poly.entity_id
_entity_poly.type
_entity_poly.pdbx_seq_one_letter_code
_entity_poly.pdbx_strand_id
1 'polypeptide(L)'
;MIPLASVDTFGGTIISEWYAHPEDRSLRIKVAIFVLDRELRADGIRVEVYAQKRVQETLEWEDAGRDEGLATRLEDLILTRAREIRSSNIGETN
;
A
#
# COMPACT_ATOMS: atom_id res chain seq x y z
N MET A 1 8.20 6.47 -7.52
CA MET A 1 7.40 6.90 -6.36
C MET A 1 5.94 6.73 -6.73
N ILE A 2 5.14 6.08 -5.87
CA ILE A 2 3.70 5.91 -6.09
C ILE A 2 2.99 7.19 -5.60
N PRO A 3 2.20 7.89 -6.43
CA PRO A 3 1.47 9.07 -6.01
C PRO A 3 0.36 8.70 -5.01
N LEU A 4 0.19 9.52 -3.96
CA LEU A 4 -0.87 9.34 -2.96
C LEU A 4 -2.16 10.01 -3.44
N ALA A 5 -3.27 9.27 -3.41
CA ALA A 5 -4.60 9.78 -3.77
C ALA A 5 -5.23 10.53 -2.62
N SER A 6 -5.17 9.92 -1.44
CA SER A 6 -5.87 10.39 -0.26
C SER A 6 -5.27 9.77 0.99
N VAL A 7 -5.13 10.59 2.03
CA VAL A 7 -4.66 10.16 3.36
C VAL A 7 -5.66 10.70 4.37
N ASP A 8 -6.43 9.81 4.98
CA ASP A 8 -7.30 10.12 6.10
C ASP A 8 -6.60 9.73 7.40
N THR A 9 -6.06 10.72 8.10
CA THR A 9 -5.26 10.50 9.33
C THR A 9 -6.13 10.20 10.55
N PHE A 10 -7.43 10.48 10.50
CA PHE A 10 -8.35 10.21 11.61
C PHE A 10 -8.90 8.78 11.59
N GLY A 11 -9.29 8.27 10.43
CA GLY A 11 -9.77 6.91 10.19
C GLY A 11 -8.68 5.93 9.76
N GLY A 12 -7.42 6.36 9.70
CA GLY A 12 -6.28 5.48 9.47
C GLY A 12 -6.20 4.90 8.06
N THR A 13 -6.74 5.58 7.05
CA THR A 13 -6.81 5.05 5.68
C THR A 13 -5.88 5.83 4.76
N ILE A 14 -5.02 5.12 4.03
CA ILE A 14 -4.10 5.68 3.03
C ILE A 14 -4.39 4.97 1.71
N ILE A 15 -4.74 5.74 0.69
CA ILE A 15 -5.04 5.20 -0.64
C ILE A 15 -4.09 5.86 -1.64
N SER A 16 -3.43 5.04 -2.45
CA SER A 16 -2.62 5.52 -3.57
C SER A 16 -3.48 5.84 -4.79
N GLU A 17 -2.96 6.68 -5.67
CA GLU A 17 -3.47 6.78 -7.03
C GLU A 17 -3.13 5.49 -7.81
N TRP A 18 -3.75 5.32 -8.96
CA TRP A 18 -3.35 4.29 -9.90
C TRP A 18 -1.94 4.59 -10.43
N TYR A 19 -1.03 3.65 -10.21
CA TYR A 19 0.36 3.73 -10.65
C TYR A 19 0.63 2.66 -11.71
N ALA A 20 1.00 3.08 -12.92
CA ALA A 20 1.52 2.18 -13.94
C ALA A 20 3.05 2.20 -13.93
N HIS A 21 3.67 1.02 -13.99
CA HIS A 21 5.13 0.95 -14.01
C HIS A 21 5.65 1.57 -15.32
N PRO A 22 6.74 2.35 -15.31
CA PRO A 22 7.27 2.96 -16.53
C PRO A 22 7.67 1.92 -17.58
N GLU A 23 8.10 0.73 -17.14
CA GLU A 23 8.48 -0.40 -18.00
C GLU A 23 7.27 -1.21 -18.50
N ASP A 24 6.20 -1.31 -17.69
CA ASP A 24 4.96 -1.97 -18.10
C ASP A 24 3.77 -1.03 -17.89
N ARG A 25 3.45 -0.28 -18.95
CA ARG A 25 2.29 0.64 -18.95
C ARG A 25 0.96 -0.09 -19.19
N SER A 26 1.00 -1.39 -19.43
CA SER A 26 -0.19 -2.22 -19.60
C SER A 26 -0.75 -2.69 -18.27
N LEU A 27 0.05 -2.63 -17.20
CA LEU A 27 -0.35 -2.91 -15.83
C LEU A 27 -0.37 -1.63 -14.99
N ARG A 28 -1.47 -1.40 -14.29
CA ARG A 28 -1.54 -0.39 -13.23
C ARG A 28 -1.91 -1.04 -11.90
N ILE A 29 -1.32 -0.53 -10.83
CA ILE A 29 -1.58 -0.98 -9.47
C ILE A 29 -2.14 0.17 -8.64
N LYS A 30 -3.01 -0.16 -7.70
CA LYS A 30 -3.49 0.75 -6.66
C LYS A 30 -3.35 0.08 -5.32
N VAL A 31 -2.79 0.80 -4.36
CA VAL A 31 -2.55 0.29 -3.01
C VAL A 31 -3.47 1.03 -2.06
N ALA A 32 -4.22 0.28 -1.25
CA ALA A 32 -4.98 0.80 -0.14
C ALA A 32 -4.42 0.21 1.16
N ILE A 33 -4.17 1.06 2.14
CA ILE A 33 -3.61 0.71 3.43
C ILE A 33 -4.60 1.19 4.49
N PHE A 34 -4.96 0.29 5.40
CA PHE A 34 -5.87 0.56 6.49
C PHE A 34 -5.15 0.27 7.80
N VAL A 35 -5.07 1.26 8.67
CA VAL A 35 -4.54 1.15 10.02
C VAL A 35 -5.73 0.86 10.93
N LEU A 36 -5.82 -0.39 11.38
CA LEU A 36 -6.95 -0.90 12.16
C LEU A 36 -6.77 -0.67 13.65
N ASP A 37 -5.52 -0.67 14.12
CA ASP A 37 -5.18 -0.53 15.52
C ASP A 37 -3.94 0.34 15.73
N ARG A 38 -3.84 0.95 16.90
CA ARG A 38 -2.72 1.85 17.24
C ARG A 38 -1.49 1.08 17.73
N GLU A 39 -1.65 -0.18 18.12
CA GLU A 39 -0.54 -1.01 18.52
C GLU A 39 0.08 -1.68 17.27
N LEU A 40 1.41 -1.68 17.17
CA LEU A 40 2.17 -2.24 16.02
C LEU A 40 2.18 -3.79 16.03
N ARG A 41 0.98 -4.38 16.02
CA ARG A 41 0.71 -5.81 15.94
C ARG A 41 0.58 -6.26 14.48
N ALA A 42 0.72 -7.57 14.25
CA ALA A 42 0.65 -8.14 12.90
C ALA A 42 -0.72 -7.94 12.24
N ASP A 43 -1.78 -7.86 13.04
CA ASP A 43 -3.17 -7.63 12.63
C ASP A 43 -3.59 -6.14 12.65
N GLY A 44 -2.70 -5.24 13.11
CA GLY A 44 -3.02 -3.81 13.29
C GLY A 44 -3.04 -3.00 11.99
N ILE A 45 -2.57 -3.59 10.89
CA ILE A 45 -2.64 -2.99 9.56
C ILE A 45 -3.19 -4.00 8.56
N ARG A 46 -3.90 -3.51 7.55
CA ARG A 46 -4.37 -4.28 6.40
C ARG A 46 -3.94 -3.56 5.14
N VAL A 47 -3.28 -4.27 4.23
CA VAL A 47 -2.94 -3.74 2.90
C VAL A 47 -3.72 -4.49 1.84
N GLU A 48 -4.24 -3.75 0.86
CA GLU A 48 -4.88 -4.30 -0.32
C GLU A 48 -4.19 -3.74 -1.56
N VAL A 49 -3.76 -4.64 -2.44
CA VAL A 49 -3.14 -4.27 -3.72
C VAL A 49 -4.06 -4.71 -4.85
N TYR A 50 -4.59 -3.72 -5.56
CA TYR A 50 -5.46 -3.89 -6.71
C TYR A 50 -4.63 -3.79 -7.98
N ALA A 51 -4.81 -4.72 -8.89
CA ALA A 51 -4.16 -4.71 -10.20
C ALA A 51 -5.19 -4.55 -11.30
N GLN A 52 -4.88 -3.74 -12.29
CA GLN A 52 -5.68 -3.63 -13.51
C GLN A 52 -4.78 -3.72 -14.73
N LYS A 53 -5.23 -4.49 -15.71
CA LYS A 53 -4.53 -4.67 -16.97
C LYS A 53 -5.28 -3.96 -18.08
N ARG A 54 -4.56 -3.26 -18.94
CA ARG A 54 -5.12 -2.63 -20.12
C ARG A 54 -5.26 -3.65 -21.23
N VAL A 55 -6.48 -3.87 -21.67
CA VAL A 55 -6.79 -4.71 -22.83
C VAL A 55 -6.33 -3.98 -24.09
N GLN A 56 -5.52 -4.64 -24.90
CA GLN A 56 -4.85 -4.00 -26.04
C GLN A 56 -5.84 -3.69 -27.18
N GLU A 57 -6.91 -4.49 -27.28
CA GLU A 57 -7.95 -4.40 -28.32
C GLU A 57 -8.98 -3.30 -28.05
N THR A 58 -9.47 -3.17 -26.81
CA THR A 58 -10.52 -2.21 -26.45
C THR A 58 -9.97 -0.94 -25.79
N LEU A 59 -8.68 -0.93 -25.42
CA LEU A 59 -8.02 0.13 -24.65
C LEU A 59 -8.63 0.37 -23.26
N GLU A 60 -9.49 -0.54 -22.79
CA GLU A 60 -10.13 -0.48 -21.48
C GLU A 60 -9.24 -1.10 -20.39
N TRP A 61 -9.48 -0.71 -19.15
CA TRP A 61 -8.82 -1.29 -17.98
C TRP A 61 -9.70 -2.38 -17.39
N GLU A 62 -9.20 -3.61 -17.41
CA GLU A 62 -9.84 -4.78 -16.83
C GLU A 62 -9.26 -5.06 -15.45
N ASP A 63 -10.12 -5.50 -14.52
CA ASP A 63 -9.70 -5.96 -13.21
C ASP A 63 -8.83 -7.21 -13.34
N ALA A 64 -7.57 -7.11 -12.94
CA ALA A 64 -6.63 -8.22 -12.92
C ALA A 64 -6.59 -8.91 -11.55
N GLY A 65 -7.53 -8.58 -10.66
CA GLY A 65 -7.63 -9.11 -9.30
C GLY A 65 -6.75 -8.38 -8.28
N ARG A 66 -6.54 -9.07 -7.16
CA ARG A 66 -5.72 -8.59 -6.04
C ARG A 66 -4.44 -9.40 -5.93
N ASP A 67 -3.33 -8.72 -5.65
CA ASP A 67 -2.04 -9.37 -5.39
C ASP A 67 -1.85 -9.52 -3.87
N GLU A 68 -2.32 -10.65 -3.34
CA GLU A 68 -2.21 -10.97 -1.91
C GLU A 68 -0.75 -11.13 -1.47
N GLY A 69 0.11 -11.68 -2.34
CA GLY A 69 1.53 -11.86 -2.03
C GLY A 69 2.28 -10.53 -1.88
N LEU A 70 1.97 -9.55 -2.75
CA LEU A 70 2.50 -8.20 -2.65
C LEU A 70 1.90 -7.45 -1.45
N ALA A 71 0.61 -7.65 -1.16
CA ALA A 71 -0.03 -7.09 0.02
C ALA A 71 0.67 -7.53 1.31
N THR A 72 0.87 -8.84 1.51
CA THR A 72 1.55 -9.38 2.71
C THR A 72 2.99 -8.87 2.84
N ARG A 73 3.73 -8.75 1.74
CA ARG A 73 5.08 -8.18 1.78
C ARG A 73 5.05 -6.70 2.18
N LEU A 74 4.09 -5.93 1.68
CA LEU A 74 3.93 -4.53 2.05
C LEU A 74 3.55 -4.39 3.52
N GLU A 75 2.68 -5.26 4.04
CA GLU A 75 2.31 -5.30 5.46
C GLU A 75 3.54 -5.48 6.35
N ASP A 76 4.35 -6.50 6.07
CA ASP A 76 5.56 -6.78 6.84
C ASP A 76 6.59 -5.62 6.76
N LEU A 77 6.78 -5.05 5.57
CA LEU A 77 7.67 -3.90 5.38
C LEU A 77 7.20 -2.66 6.15
N ILE A 78 5.89 -2.37 6.13
CA ILE A 78 5.31 -1.25 6.87
C ILE A 78 5.49 -1.47 8.37
N LEU A 79 5.17 -2.66 8.90
CA LEU A 79 5.31 -2.97 10.33
C LEU A 79 6.76 -2.90 10.78
N THR A 80 7.69 -3.44 9.98
CA THR A 80 9.12 -3.39 10.26
C THR A 80 9.60 -1.95 10.33
N ARG A 81 9.29 -1.13 9.31
CA ARG A 81 9.68 0.29 9.29
C ARG A 81 9.05 1.09 10.42
N ALA A 82 7.78 0.83 10.76
CA ALA A 82 7.12 1.50 11.87
C ALA A 82 7.77 1.17 13.22
N ARG A 83 8.20 -0.08 13.43
CA ARG A 83 8.95 -0.50 14.62
C ARG A 83 10.29 0.19 14.71
N GLU A 84 11.03 0.26 13.61
CA GLU A 84 12.31 0.99 13.55
C GLU A 84 12.14 2.46 13.94
N ILE A 85 11.18 3.17 13.34
CA ILE A 85 10.89 4.58 13.64
C ILE A 85 10.51 4.78 15.11
N ARG A 86 9.72 3.84 15.68
CA ARG A 86 9.36 3.87 17.11
C ARG A 86 10.59 3.69 18.00
N SER A 87 11.46 2.73 17.68
CA SER A 87 12.69 2.49 18.42
C SER A 87 13.66 3.67 18.36
N SER A 88 13.82 4.29 17.18
CA SER A 88 14.66 5.49 17.02
C SER A 88 14.14 6.67 17.85
N ASN A 89 12.82 6.95 17.81
CA ASN A 89 12.24 8.02 18.63
C ASN A 89 12.41 7.81 20.14
N ILE A 90 12.41 6.55 20.60
CA ILE A 90 12.66 6.23 22.02
C ILE A 90 14.15 6.43 22.40
N GLY A 91 15.07 6.29 21.44
CA GLY A 91 16.51 6.51 21.64
C GLY A 91 16.91 7.98 21.79
N GLU A 92 16.12 8.92 21.24
CA GLU A 92 16.42 10.37 21.27
C GLU A 92 15.96 11.06 22.57
N THR A 93 15.37 10.35 23.53
CA THR A 93 14.88 10.92 24.80
C THR A 93 15.81 10.71 26.01
N ASN A 94 17.09 10.38 25.81
CA ASN A 94 18.09 10.23 26.89
C ASN A 94 19.22 11.26 26.79
#